data_AF-A0A6M9Q2V6-F1
#
_entry.id   AF-A0A6M9Q2V6-F1
#
_cell.length_a   1.000
_cell.length_b   1.000
_cell.length_c   1.000
_cell.angle_alpha   90.00
_cell.angle_beta   90.00
_cell.angle_gamma   90.00
#
_symmetry.space_group_name_H-M   'P 1'
#
loop_
_entity.id
_entity.type
_entity.pdbx_description
1 polymer ?
#
loop_
_entity_poly.entity_id
_entity_poly.type
_entity_poly.pdbx_seq_one_letter_code
_entity_poly.pdbx_strand_id
1 'polypeptide(L)'
;MPVLIDGVTVLIKKGALFERYKGGYGQFIYDLQDLSTLAIGDDLVRISFEDHDSARAYQRILIEKGLKVALMNEDDPAKVDAILIDQIFGPSMKVYWLNYISLDHAAKADR
;
A
#
# COMPACT_ATOMS: atom_id res chain seq x y z
N MET A 1 -2.24 6.36 -13.21
CA MET A 1 -3.66 6.16 -12.88
C MET A 1 -3.80 6.13 -11.36
N PRO A 2 -4.73 6.89 -10.76
CA PRO A 2 -4.99 6.82 -9.32
C PRO A 2 -5.54 5.44 -8.95
N VAL A 3 -5.25 5.00 -7.73
CA VAL A 3 -5.78 3.73 -7.19
C VAL A 3 -6.73 4.04 -6.05
N LEU A 4 -7.92 3.42 -6.07
CA LEU A 4 -8.91 3.58 -5.01
C LEU A 4 -8.50 2.77 -3.77
N ILE A 5 -8.47 3.45 -2.62
CA ILE A 5 -8.27 2.82 -1.32
C ILE A 5 -9.63 2.46 -0.75
N ASP A 6 -9.77 1.21 -0.34
CA ASP A 6 -10.99 0.66 0.27
C ASP A 6 -10.59 -0.13 1.52
N GLY A 7 -11.26 0.15 2.63
CA GLY A 7 -10.97 -0.43 3.94
C GLY A 7 -9.50 -0.30 4.36
N VAL A 8 -8.89 -1.42 4.72
CA VAL A 8 -7.48 -1.51 5.11
C VAL A 8 -6.66 -1.99 3.91
N THR A 9 -5.61 -1.25 3.57
CA THR A 9 -4.86 -1.45 2.33
C THR A 9 -3.36 -1.34 2.56
N VAL A 10 -2.58 -2.25 1.97
CA VAL A 10 -1.13 -2.05 1.77
C VAL A 10 -0.91 -1.47 0.38
N LEU A 11 -0.30 -0.28 0.32
CA LEU A 11 0.05 0.40 -0.91
C LEU A 11 1.57 0.33 -1.12
N ILE A 12 1.98 -0.12 -2.31
CA ILE A 12 3.38 -0.41 -2.64
C ILE A 12 3.79 0.40 -3.87
N LYS A 13 5.01 0.96 -3.87
CA LYS A 13 5.65 1.46 -5.08
C LYS A 13 5.90 0.31 -6.03
N LYS A 14 5.28 0.36 -7.21
CA LYS A 14 5.43 -0.69 -8.21
C LYS A 14 6.89 -0.88 -8.64
N GLY A 15 7.65 0.21 -8.80
CA GLY A 15 9.09 0.15 -9.11
C GLY A 15 9.91 -0.66 -8.09
N ALA A 16 9.57 -0.58 -6.80
CA ALA A 16 10.25 -1.34 -5.76
C ALA A 16 10.04 -2.85 -5.90
N LEU A 17 8.93 -3.29 -6.48
CA LEU A 17 8.70 -4.71 -6.77
C LEU A 17 9.62 -5.24 -7.86
N PHE A 18 10.01 -4.40 -8.83
CA PHE A 18 10.98 -4.77 -9.85
C PHE A 18 12.42 -4.72 -9.31
N GLU A 19 12.74 -3.74 -8.48
CA GLU A 19 14.11 -3.46 -8.04
C GLU A 19 14.55 -4.23 -6.79
N ARG A 20 13.62 -4.50 -5.86
CA ARG A 20 13.94 -4.95 -4.50
C ARG A 20 13.25 -6.23 -4.07
N TYR A 21 12.06 -6.52 -4.58
CA TYR A 21 11.36 -7.75 -4.21
C TYR A 21 12.20 -8.97 -4.64
N LYS A 22 12.45 -9.88 -3.70
CA LYS A 22 13.24 -11.08 -3.96
C LYS A 22 12.52 -11.98 -4.97
N GLY A 23 13.12 -12.15 -6.15
CA GLY A 23 12.51 -12.83 -7.30
C GLY A 23 11.77 -11.89 -8.27
N GLY A 24 11.75 -10.59 -7.99
CA GLY A 24 11.16 -9.55 -8.83
C GLY A 24 9.64 -9.57 -8.88
N TYR A 25 9.10 -8.77 -9.79
CA TYR A 25 7.65 -8.57 -9.93
C TYR A 25 6.88 -9.86 -10.25
N GLY A 26 7.44 -10.75 -11.07
CA GLY A 26 6.81 -12.04 -11.38
C GLY A 26 6.66 -12.93 -10.15
N GLN A 27 7.69 -12.97 -9.29
CA GLN A 27 7.61 -13.71 -8.03
C GLN A 27 6.61 -13.07 -7.06
N PHE A 28 6.54 -11.74 -7.01
CA PHE A 28 5.53 -11.05 -6.20
C PHE A 28 4.11 -11.46 -6.59
N ILE A 29 3.78 -11.51 -7.89
CA ILE A 29 2.47 -11.96 -8.36
C ILE A 29 2.22 -13.42 -8.02
N TYR A 30 3.23 -14.28 -8.16
CA TYR A 30 3.12 -15.69 -7.79
C TYR A 30 2.90 -15.90 -6.28
N ASP A 31 3.58 -15.11 -5.44
CA ASP A 31 3.49 -15.19 -3.98
C ASP A 31 2.14 -14.66 -3.46
N LEU A 32 1.47 -13.80 -4.22
CA LEU A 32 0.14 -13.29 -3.89
C LEU A 32 -0.93 -14.35 -4.24
N GLN A 33 -1.34 -15.12 -3.23
CA GLN A 33 -2.26 -16.24 -3.38
C GLN A 33 -3.67 -15.84 -3.83
N ASP A 34 -4.13 -14.64 -3.47
CA ASP A 34 -5.43 -14.13 -3.85
C ASP A 34 -5.31 -12.82 -4.64
N LEU A 35 -5.41 -12.95 -5.97
CA LEU A 35 -5.35 -11.82 -6.90
C LEU A 35 -6.62 -10.95 -6.87
N SER A 36 -7.73 -11.38 -6.25
CA SER A 36 -8.95 -10.56 -6.18
C SER A 36 -8.79 -9.32 -5.30
N THR A 37 -7.84 -9.37 -4.36
CA THR A 37 -7.49 -8.26 -3.46
C THR A 37 -6.57 -7.22 -4.12
N LEU A 38 -5.98 -7.57 -5.28
CA LEU A 38 -4.95 -6.82 -5.98
C LEU A 38 -5.54 -5.80 -6.95
N ALA A 39 -5.05 -4.56 -6.88
CA ALA A 39 -5.20 -3.60 -7.97
C ALA A 39 -3.83 -3.03 -8.35
N ILE A 40 -3.54 -3.01 -9.66
CA ILE A 40 -2.29 -2.51 -10.21
C ILE A 40 -2.55 -1.22 -10.96
N GLY A 41 -1.92 -0.14 -10.50
CA GLY A 41 -1.84 1.13 -11.22
C GLY A 41 -0.54 1.24 -12.03
N ASP A 42 -0.28 2.45 -12.50
CA ASP A 42 0.91 2.76 -13.29
C ASP A 42 2.17 2.68 -12.44
N ASP A 43 2.15 3.33 -11.27
CA ASP A 43 3.30 3.43 -10.35
C ASP A 43 3.05 2.77 -8.99
N LEU A 44 1.82 2.33 -8.75
CA LEU A 44 1.36 1.83 -7.45
C LEU A 44 0.74 0.45 -7.58
N VAL A 45 0.89 -0.36 -6.54
CA VAL A 45 0.19 -1.62 -6.35
C VAL A 45 -0.56 -1.56 -5.02
N ARG A 46 -1.84 -1.93 -5.05
CA ARG A 46 -2.74 -1.94 -3.89
C ARG A 46 -3.14 -3.37 -3.59
N ILE A 47 -3.07 -3.74 -2.32
CA ILE A 47 -3.63 -4.99 -1.80
C ILE A 47 -4.56 -4.64 -0.65
N SER A 48 -5.82 -5.07 -0.74
CA SER A 48 -6.80 -4.89 0.33
C SER A 48 -6.83 -6.04 1.30
N PHE A 49 -7.14 -5.72 2.55
CA PHE A 49 -7.24 -6.63 3.67
C PHE A 49 -8.54 -6.38 4.42
N GLU A 50 -9.05 -7.42 5.07
CA GLU A 50 -10.24 -7.32 5.93
C GLU A 50 -9.96 -6.53 7.21
N ASP A 51 -8.73 -6.61 7.72
CA ASP A 51 -8.33 -6.01 8.98
C ASP A 51 -6.85 -5.57 9.01
N HIS A 52 -6.50 -4.82 10.06
CA HIS A 52 -5.16 -4.30 10.29
C HIS A 52 -4.12 -5.37 10.63
N ASP A 53 -4.52 -6.45 11.30
CA ASP A 53 -3.60 -7.50 11.74
C ASP A 53 -3.10 -8.30 10.54
N SER A 54 -4.00 -8.66 9.63
CA SER A 54 -3.73 -9.29 8.34
C SER A 54 -2.83 -8.41 7.47
N ALA A 55 -3.12 -7.11 7.38
CA ALA A 55 -2.28 -6.17 6.64
C ALA A 55 -0.86 -6.03 7.24
N ARG A 56 -0.75 -5.95 8.57
CA ARG A 56 0.54 -5.89 9.28
C ARG A 56 1.33 -7.19 9.14
N ALA A 57 0.67 -8.35 9.17
CA ALA A 57 1.31 -9.63 8.91
C ALA A 57 1.89 -9.66 7.49
N TYR A 58 1.15 -9.17 6.50
CA TYR A 58 1.63 -9.08 5.12
C TYR A 58 2.80 -8.11 4.96
N GLN A 59 2.80 -6.97 5.66
CA GLN A 59 3.95 -6.05 5.68
C GLN A 59 5.24 -6.73 6.15
N ARG A 60 5.17 -7.66 7.11
CA ARG A 60 6.34 -8.44 7.54
C ARG A 60 6.87 -9.33 6.41
N ILE A 61 5.98 -9.96 5.65
CA ILE A 61 6.37 -10.75 4.46
C ILE A 61 7.07 -9.85 3.43
N LEU A 62 6.57 -8.63 3.18
CA LEU A 62 7.22 -7.69 2.27
C LEU A 62 8.64 -7.33 2.72
N ILE A 63 8.86 -7.13 4.02
CA ILE A 63 10.19 -6.88 4.59
C ILE A 63 11.11 -8.08 4.39
N GLU A 64 10.64 -9.29 4.68
CA GLU A 64 11.39 -10.53 4.45
C GLU A 64 11.73 -10.74 2.98
N LYS A 65 10.90 -10.21 2.07
CA LYS A 65 11.10 -10.22 0.62
C LYS A 65 11.93 -9.04 0.12
N GLY A 66 12.43 -8.18 1.00
CA GLY A 66 13.42 -7.14 0.68
C GLY A 66 12.87 -5.74 0.46
N LEU A 67 11.55 -5.52 0.65
CA LEU A 67 10.99 -4.17 0.58
C LEU A 67 11.25 -3.42 1.88
N LYS A 68 11.47 -2.11 1.73
CA LYS A 68 11.56 -1.21 2.87
C LYS A 68 10.16 -0.81 3.29
N VAL A 69 9.67 -1.37 4.39
CA VAL A 69 8.36 -1.04 4.93
C VAL A 69 8.59 -0.41 6.28
N ALA A 70 8.08 0.81 6.46
CA ALA A 70 8.16 1.47 7.75
C ALA A 70 7.22 0.76 8.73
N LEU A 71 7.82 -0.02 9.61
CA LEU A 71 7.19 -0.39 10.87
C LEU A 71 7.36 0.84 11.78
N MET A 72 6.32 1.15 12.57
CA MET A 72 6.27 2.34 13.44
C MET A 72 7.66 2.65 14.03
N ASN A 73 8.16 3.89 13.79
CA ASN A 73 9.48 4.44 14.17
C ASN A 73 10.62 4.41 13.11
N GLU A 74 10.36 4.21 11.81
CA GLU A 74 11.36 4.51 10.77
C GLU A 74 11.38 6.00 10.38
N ASP A 75 12.55 6.64 10.51
CA ASP A 75 12.75 8.09 10.43
C ASP A 75 12.87 8.68 9.01
N ASP A 76 12.96 7.85 7.94
CA ASP A 76 13.17 8.35 6.58
C ASP A 76 12.02 8.00 5.63
N PRO A 77 10.97 8.86 5.56
CA PRO A 77 9.86 8.74 4.62
C PRO A 77 10.27 8.61 3.14
N ALA A 78 11.49 8.99 2.75
CA ALA A 78 11.96 8.87 1.38
C ALA A 78 12.33 7.43 0.99
N LYS A 79 12.67 6.59 1.97
CA LYS A 79 13.17 5.23 1.73
C LYS A 79 12.11 4.14 1.80
N VAL A 80 10.88 4.50 2.13
CA VAL A 80 9.77 3.54 2.27
C VAL A 80 9.23 3.16 0.91
N ASP A 81 9.10 1.86 0.68
CA ASP A 81 8.59 1.22 -0.54
C ASP A 81 7.12 0.82 -0.43
N ALA A 82 6.63 0.56 0.78
CA ALA A 82 5.22 0.25 1.04
C ALA A 82 4.71 0.89 2.33
N ILE A 83 3.44 1.26 2.37
CA ILE A 83 2.76 1.79 3.55
C ILE A 83 1.41 1.13 3.76
N LEU A 84 0.93 1.19 5.00
CA LEU A 84 -0.45 0.85 5.33
C LEU A 84 -1.31 2.09 5.16
N ILE A 85 -2.49 1.95 4.58
CA ILE A 85 -3.50 3.00 4.47
C ILE A 85 -4.80 2.43 4.99
N ASP A 86 -5.38 3.12 5.94
CA ASP A 86 -6.76 2.91 6.36
C ASP A 86 -7.64 3.98 5.72
N GLN A 87 -8.79 3.59 5.18
CA GLN A 87 -9.69 4.53 4.50
C GLN A 87 -10.22 5.63 5.43
N ILE A 88 -10.40 5.34 6.72
CA ILE A 88 -10.93 6.26 7.73
C ILE A 88 -9.81 7.15 8.29
N PHE A 89 -8.66 6.56 8.63
CA PHE A 89 -7.56 7.28 9.30
C PHE A 89 -6.49 7.83 8.34
N GLY A 90 -6.51 7.38 7.09
CA GLY A 90 -5.51 7.72 6.08
C GLY A 90 -4.24 6.87 6.17
N PRO A 91 -3.12 7.34 5.59
CA PRO A 91 -1.86 6.59 5.56
C PRO A 91 -1.21 6.52 6.94
N SER A 92 -0.59 5.38 7.27
CA SER A 92 0.10 5.15 8.53
C SER A 92 1.28 6.08 8.76
N MET A 93 1.80 6.69 7.70
CA MET A 93 2.81 7.75 7.76
C MET A 93 2.75 8.61 6.49
N LYS A 94 3.33 9.81 6.58
CA LYS A 94 3.55 10.65 5.40
C LYS A 94 4.72 10.08 4.57
N VAL A 95 4.57 10.03 3.25
CA VAL A 95 5.63 9.66 2.31
C VAL A 95 5.66 10.64 1.13
N TYR A 96 6.84 10.85 0.52
CA TYR A 96 7.01 11.88 -0.52
C TYR A 96 6.48 11.48 -1.91
N TRP A 97 6.26 10.18 -2.11
CA TRP A 97 5.87 9.61 -3.41
C TRP A 97 4.35 9.41 -3.54
N LEU A 98 3.59 9.72 -2.49
CA LEU A 98 2.14 9.56 -2.47
C LEU A 98 1.46 10.92 -2.33
N ASN A 99 0.62 11.24 -3.30
CA ASN A 99 -0.39 12.28 -3.18
C ASN A 99 -1.76 11.61 -3.20
N TYR A 100 -2.68 12.05 -2.35
CA TYR A 100 -4.03 11.52 -2.27
C TYR A 100 -5.05 12.63 -2.04
N ILE A 101 -6.29 12.36 -2.39
CA ILE A 101 -7.45 13.21 -2.13
C ILE A 101 -8.42 12.36 -1.31
N SER A 102 -8.89 12.90 -0.18
CA SER A 102 -10.01 12.28 0.54
C SER A 102 -11.31 12.69 -0.15
N LEU A 103 -12.13 11.70 -0.51
CA LEU A 103 -13.46 11.92 -1.04
C LEU A 103 -14.45 11.82 0.12
N ASP A 104 -14.56 12.88 0.91
CA ASP A 104 -15.63 12.96 1.89
C ASP A 104 -16.98 13.03 1.17
N HIS A 105 -17.88 12.11 1.50
CA HIS A 105 -19.31 12.21 1.16
C HIS A 105 -19.98 13.30 2.00
N ALA A 106 -19.42 14.50 2.07
CA ALA A 106 -20.16 15.67 2.48
C ALA A 106 -21.07 16.06 1.32
N ALA A 107 -22.21 15.37 1.23
CA ALA A 107 -23.37 15.87 0.51
C ALA A 107 -23.67 17.27 1.06
N LYS A 108 -23.19 18.30 0.37
CA LYS A 108 -23.85 19.60 0.40
C LYS A 108 -25.25 19.34 -0.15
N ALA A 109 -26.21 19.19 0.77
CA ALA A 109 -27.57 19.56 0.48
C ALA A 109 -27.51 21.05 0.07
N ASP A 110 -27.47 21.29 -1.24
CA ASP A 110 -27.64 22.61 -1.81
C ASP A 110 -29.03 23.11 -1.42
N ARG A 111 -29.01 24.23 -0.67
CA ARG A 111 -29.98 25.34 -0.58
C ARG A 111 -31.47 25.06 -0.80
#